data_AF-A0A1Z9T843-F1
#
_entry.id   AF-A0A1Z9T843-F1
#
_cell.length_a   1.000
_cell.length_b   1.000
_cell.length_c   1.000
_cell.angle_alpha   90.00
_cell.angle_beta   90.00
_cell.angle_gamma   90.00
#
_symmetry.space_group_name_H-M   'P 1'
#
loop_
_entity.id
_entity.type
_entity.pdbx_description
1 polymer ?
#
loop_
_entity_poly.entity_id
_entity_poly.type
_entity_poly.pdbx_seq_one_letter_code
_entity_poly.pdbx_strand_id
1 'polypeptide(L)'
;MRKNNIRNIAIIAHVDHGKTTLVDALLHQSGTFADHQTIDDRVMDSMDLEKERGITITAKNTAIHYNDTKINIVDTPGHADFGGEVERSLNLVDGVLLLVDASEGPLPQTRFVLQKALARKLPVILIINKIDRPDSRINEVVDEVYDLFIDLDADENQIEFPIVYTNAKEGIAHIEIGDKHTNLKPLFDLIISEIKGPEADDSQITQFLITNIDYDSYVGQIAVGRLGNGLIEMNKPYSLCSENNIINNLKLSACYTFKGLKKIKVDKLESGDIIAVAGIENINIGDTISSNENPKALPRIEVDKPTVSMFFHVNNGPFAGLEGKFVTSRNLKDRLLLETLGNVSLKVKPTKETDVFEVCGRGELQMAILIETMRREGYEFMVSKPQVITKKEDGKIYEPIENLYLDLDENHVGTITEKISNRKGKMTNLQNNGFGRTTLQFKIPSRGLIGFRSQFLTDTKGTGIMNTLFDSYQPWAGNISHRQSGVLIADRPGKITTYASLGMVDRGELYLEVGTEVYKGMILGKRNRPGDLDVNITKEKKLTNMRASSSDATVVLRPPQNLSLDQCIEFIAEDELIEITPNNIRMRKMELDANKRISEAKKKKEGK
;
A
#
# COMPACT_ATOMS: atom_id res chain seq x y z
N MET A 1 -20.85 10.58 27.82
CA MET A 1 -22.15 9.88 27.71
C MET A 1 -22.08 8.97 26.47
N ARG A 2 -22.94 7.96 26.29
CA ARG A 2 -22.89 7.16 25.05
C ARG A 2 -23.73 7.83 23.96
N LYS A 3 -23.14 8.03 22.76
CA LYS A 3 -23.81 8.62 21.61
C LYS A 3 -24.56 7.56 20.80
N ASN A 4 -25.82 7.32 21.15
CA ASN A 4 -26.63 6.27 20.53
C ASN A 4 -27.00 6.57 19.06
N ASN A 5 -26.87 7.82 18.61
CA ASN A 5 -27.15 8.26 17.24
C ASN A 5 -25.94 8.12 16.28
N ILE A 6 -24.80 7.60 16.75
CA ILE A 6 -23.59 7.42 15.92
C ILE A 6 -23.10 5.97 16.05
N ARG A 7 -22.65 5.39 14.93
CA ARG A 7 -21.88 4.13 14.88
C ARG A 7 -20.66 4.36 14.02
N ASN A 8 -19.48 4.03 14.52
CA ASN A 8 -18.24 4.06 13.75
C ASN A 8 -17.77 2.62 13.57
N ILE A 9 -17.70 2.14 12.33
CA ILE A 9 -17.38 0.75 12.03
C ILE A 9 -16.29 0.67 10.97
N ALA A 10 -15.43 -0.34 11.07
CA ALA A 10 -14.48 -0.67 10.00
C ALA A 10 -14.95 -1.89 9.23
N ILE A 11 -14.64 -1.98 7.93
CA ILE A 11 -14.81 -3.22 7.17
C ILE A 11 -13.45 -3.86 6.92
N ILE A 12 -13.32 -5.12 7.30
CA ILE A 12 -12.17 -5.97 7.01
C ILE A 12 -12.63 -7.00 5.97
N ALA A 13 -11.96 -7.04 4.83
CA ALA A 13 -12.28 -7.97 3.75
C ALA A 13 -11.03 -8.33 2.97
N HIS A 14 -11.01 -9.52 2.35
CA HIS A 14 -10.03 -9.82 1.33
C HIS A 14 -10.37 -9.10 0.02
N VAL A 15 -9.40 -9.06 -0.89
CA VAL A 15 -9.60 -8.63 -2.28
C VAL A 15 -10.75 -9.43 -2.89
N ASP A 16 -11.62 -8.78 -3.66
CA ASP A 16 -12.73 -9.44 -4.36
C ASP A 16 -13.81 -10.12 -3.48
N HIS A 17 -13.76 -10.04 -2.14
CA HIS A 17 -14.85 -10.52 -1.26
C HIS A 17 -16.11 -9.64 -1.30
N GLY A 18 -16.10 -8.60 -2.14
CA GLY A 18 -17.25 -7.75 -2.41
C GLY A 18 -17.44 -6.60 -1.43
N LYS A 19 -16.37 -6.14 -0.77
CA LYS A 19 -16.41 -4.98 0.16
C LYS A 19 -17.05 -3.75 -0.47
N THR A 20 -16.53 -3.35 -1.64
CA THR A 20 -17.03 -2.17 -2.35
C THR A 20 -18.48 -2.36 -2.77
N THR A 21 -18.84 -3.54 -3.28
CA THR A 21 -20.23 -3.87 -3.63
C THR A 21 -21.19 -3.79 -2.43
N LEU A 22 -20.76 -4.28 -1.25
CA LEU A 22 -21.57 -4.23 -0.03
C LEU A 22 -21.76 -2.79 0.45
N VAL A 23 -20.70 -1.98 0.46
CA VAL A 23 -20.77 -0.57 0.85
C VAL A 23 -21.67 0.21 -0.11
N ASP A 24 -21.58 -0.05 -1.40
CA ASP A 24 -22.44 0.58 -2.41
C ASP A 24 -23.92 0.20 -2.18
N ALA A 25 -24.21 -1.07 -1.91
CA ALA A 25 -25.57 -1.52 -1.61
C ALA A 25 -26.11 -0.89 -0.31
N LEU A 26 -25.28 -0.76 0.74
CA LEU A 26 -25.63 -0.04 1.97
C LEU A 26 -25.91 1.44 1.69
N LEU A 27 -25.09 2.09 0.86
CA LEU A 27 -25.26 3.48 0.45
C LEU A 27 -26.62 3.69 -0.27
N HIS A 28 -26.95 2.85 -1.24
CA HIS A 28 -28.21 2.91 -1.97
C HIS A 28 -29.43 2.71 -1.07
N GLN A 29 -29.39 1.73 -0.16
CA GLN A 29 -30.54 1.39 0.67
C GLN A 29 -30.68 2.23 1.94
N SER A 30 -29.64 2.98 2.32
CA SER A 30 -29.71 3.91 3.45
C SER A 30 -30.62 5.13 3.19
N GLY A 31 -30.98 5.42 1.93
CA GLY A 31 -31.72 6.63 1.58
C GLY A 31 -30.87 7.91 1.64
N THR A 32 -29.54 7.78 1.71
CA THR A 32 -28.60 8.92 1.74
C THR A 32 -28.60 9.70 0.41
N PHE A 33 -29.03 9.08 -0.69
CA PHE A 33 -29.14 9.66 -2.02
C PHE A 33 -30.61 9.82 -2.45
N ALA A 34 -30.93 10.93 -3.12
CA ALA A 34 -32.21 11.07 -3.83
C ALA A 34 -32.18 10.24 -5.12
N ASP A 35 -33.33 9.74 -5.58
CA ASP A 35 -33.55 8.81 -6.72
C ASP A 35 -32.91 9.19 -8.08
N HIS A 36 -32.16 10.30 -8.18
CA HIS A 36 -31.61 10.86 -9.42
C HIS A 36 -30.08 11.04 -9.43
N GLN A 37 -29.34 10.58 -8.41
CA GLN A 37 -27.87 10.56 -8.49
C GLN A 37 -27.39 9.24 -9.09
N THR A 38 -26.87 9.30 -10.33
CA THR A 38 -26.08 8.23 -10.93
C THR A 38 -24.79 8.05 -10.13
N ILE A 39 -24.64 6.88 -9.53
CA ILE A 39 -23.43 6.45 -8.86
C ILE A 39 -22.67 5.58 -9.87
N ASP A 40 -21.38 5.85 -10.07
CA ASP A 40 -20.50 4.96 -10.84
C ASP A 40 -20.38 3.62 -10.10
N ASP A 41 -20.49 2.50 -10.81
CA ASP A 41 -20.31 1.17 -10.25
C ASP A 41 -18.92 1.07 -9.58
N ARG A 42 -18.90 0.87 -8.25
CA ARG A 42 -17.72 0.72 -7.35
C ARG A 42 -17.11 2.03 -6.85
N VAL A 43 -17.59 2.52 -5.71
CA VAL A 43 -17.29 3.89 -5.25
C VAL A 43 -16.13 3.99 -4.24
N MET A 44 -15.78 2.90 -3.56
CA MET A 44 -14.71 2.89 -2.54
C MET A 44 -13.31 2.84 -3.16
N ASP A 45 -13.09 1.93 -4.11
CA ASP A 45 -11.85 1.82 -4.90
C ASP A 45 -11.86 2.87 -6.02
N SER A 46 -11.67 4.14 -5.69
CA SER A 46 -11.83 5.22 -6.69
C SER A 46 -10.58 5.41 -7.55
N MET A 47 -9.42 4.90 -7.12
CA MET A 47 -8.19 4.97 -7.91
C MET A 47 -8.09 3.74 -8.83
N ASP A 48 -7.74 3.95 -10.10
CA ASP A 48 -7.51 2.85 -11.05
C ASP A 48 -6.45 1.85 -10.52
N LEU A 49 -5.46 2.35 -9.78
CA LEU A 49 -4.45 1.57 -9.07
C LEU A 49 -5.01 0.65 -7.99
N GLU A 50 -6.01 1.10 -7.22
CA GLU A 50 -6.68 0.28 -6.21
C GLU A 50 -7.43 -0.88 -6.89
N LYS A 51 -8.13 -0.58 -8.00
CA LYS A 51 -8.86 -1.57 -8.80
C LYS A 51 -7.94 -2.60 -9.46
N GLU A 52 -6.82 -2.15 -10.03
CA GLU A 52 -5.88 -3.03 -10.74
C GLU A 52 -5.07 -3.93 -9.79
N ARG A 53 -4.71 -3.40 -8.61
CA ARG A 53 -3.94 -4.15 -7.61
C ARG A 53 -4.82 -4.89 -6.60
N GLY A 54 -6.12 -4.62 -6.61
CA GLY A 54 -7.09 -5.20 -5.69
C GLY A 54 -6.88 -4.79 -4.22
N ILE A 55 -6.21 -3.67 -3.96
CA ILE A 55 -5.90 -3.21 -2.60
C ILE A 55 -6.52 -1.85 -2.35
N THR A 56 -6.99 -1.62 -1.12
CA THR A 56 -7.32 -0.28 -0.64
C THR A 56 -6.03 0.40 -0.20
N ILE A 57 -5.71 1.53 -0.80
CA ILE A 57 -4.46 2.27 -0.57
C ILE A 57 -4.68 3.36 0.47
N THR A 58 -5.83 4.04 0.44
CA THR A 58 -6.17 5.10 1.40
C THR A 58 -7.48 4.81 2.13
N ALA A 59 -7.47 4.95 3.44
CA ALA A 59 -8.66 4.81 4.26
C ALA A 59 -9.65 5.94 3.94
N LYS A 60 -10.83 5.59 3.43
CA LYS A 60 -11.95 6.52 3.19
C LYS A 60 -13.06 6.30 4.20
N ASN A 61 -13.67 7.41 4.61
CA ASN A 61 -14.85 7.40 5.46
C ASN A 61 -16.11 7.59 4.60
N THR A 62 -17.03 6.63 4.70
CA THR A 62 -18.34 6.66 4.06
C THR A 62 -19.40 6.77 5.15
N ALA A 63 -20.18 7.84 5.13
CA ALA A 63 -21.20 8.08 6.14
C ALA A 63 -22.61 7.85 5.59
N ILE A 64 -23.32 6.88 6.14
CA ILE A 64 -24.71 6.59 5.79
C ILE A 64 -25.64 6.96 6.94
N HIS A 65 -26.83 7.45 6.61
CA HIS A 65 -27.87 7.69 7.60
C HIS A 65 -28.91 6.59 7.47
N TYR A 66 -29.17 5.88 8.57
CA TYR A 66 -30.24 4.90 8.64
C TYR A 66 -31.11 5.21 9.85
N ASN A 67 -32.38 5.52 9.60
CA ASN A 67 -33.29 6.13 10.58
C ASN A 67 -32.63 7.38 11.22
N ASP A 68 -32.61 7.47 12.54
CA ASP A 68 -32.00 8.57 13.30
C ASP A 68 -30.52 8.35 13.63
N THR A 69 -29.89 7.31 13.06
CA THR A 69 -28.50 6.93 13.37
C THR A 69 -27.58 7.17 12.17
N LYS A 70 -26.48 7.87 12.40
CA LYS A 70 -25.37 8.02 11.46
C LYS A 70 -24.39 6.86 11.63
N ILE A 71 -24.13 6.14 10.56
CA ILE A 71 -23.15 5.04 10.52
C ILE A 71 -21.97 5.49 9.66
N ASN A 72 -20.82 5.70 10.28
CA ASN A 72 -19.55 5.95 9.63
C ASN A 72 -18.87 4.61 9.35
N ILE A 73 -18.61 4.33 8.09
CA ILE A 73 -17.91 3.14 7.59
C ILE A 73 -16.52 3.57 7.16
N VAL A 74 -15.52 3.14 7.92
CA VAL A 74 -14.10 3.38 7.64
C VAL A 74 -13.54 2.19 6.88
N ASP A 75 -12.99 2.45 5.70
CA ASP A 75 -12.33 1.40 4.94
C ASP A 75 -10.91 1.15 5.45
N THR A 76 -10.54 -0.12 5.66
CA THR A 76 -9.20 -0.50 6.14
C THR A 76 -8.36 -1.07 5.01
N PRO A 77 -7.11 -0.59 4.82
CA PRO A 77 -6.15 -1.23 3.91
C PRO A 77 -5.85 -2.67 4.35
N GLY A 78 -6.01 -3.64 3.43
CA GLY A 78 -5.72 -5.05 3.72
C GLY A 78 -4.25 -5.44 3.52
N HIS A 79 -3.37 -4.51 3.16
CA HIS A 79 -2.01 -4.81 2.70
C HIS A 79 -0.91 -4.40 3.70
N ALA A 80 0.08 -5.27 3.86
CA ALA A 80 1.23 -5.18 4.78
C ALA A 80 1.90 -3.80 4.91
N ASP A 81 2.22 -3.16 3.77
CA ASP A 81 2.91 -1.86 3.73
C ASP A 81 2.10 -0.70 4.33
N PHE A 82 0.82 -0.92 4.62
CA PHE A 82 -0.10 0.05 5.23
C PHE A 82 -0.46 -0.31 6.68
N GLY A 83 0.37 -1.10 7.38
CA GLY A 83 0.13 -1.50 8.77
C GLY A 83 -0.15 -0.33 9.73
N GLY A 84 0.59 0.78 9.63
CA GLY A 84 0.29 1.99 10.41
C GLY A 84 -1.05 2.63 10.04
N GLU A 85 -1.49 2.53 8.79
CA GLU A 85 -2.81 3.03 8.37
C GLU A 85 -3.95 2.17 8.90
N VAL A 86 -3.74 0.85 8.98
CA VAL A 86 -4.65 -0.07 9.66
C VAL A 86 -4.83 0.35 11.12
N GLU A 87 -3.74 0.60 11.86
CA GLU A 87 -3.85 1.00 13.27
C GLU A 87 -4.54 2.36 13.45
N ARG A 88 -4.33 3.31 12.54
CA ARG A 88 -5.04 4.61 12.53
C ARG A 88 -6.52 4.45 12.24
N SER A 89 -6.88 3.59 11.30
CA SER A 89 -8.28 3.34 10.93
C SER A 89 -9.03 2.63 12.08
N LEU A 90 -8.39 1.66 12.73
CA LEU A 90 -8.94 0.99 13.91
C LEU A 90 -9.04 1.91 15.14
N ASN A 91 -8.38 3.08 15.17
CA ASN A 91 -8.56 4.09 16.21
C ASN A 91 -9.84 4.94 16.03
N LEU A 92 -10.44 4.92 14.83
CA LEU A 92 -11.63 5.71 14.52
C LEU A 92 -12.94 5.00 14.84
N VAL A 93 -12.90 3.69 15.01
CA VAL A 93 -14.08 2.82 15.01
C VAL A 93 -14.32 2.18 16.37
N ASP A 94 -15.56 1.79 16.60
CA ASP A 94 -16.06 1.16 17.82
C ASP A 94 -16.49 -0.30 17.58
N GLY A 95 -16.39 -0.78 16.35
CA GLY A 95 -16.68 -2.16 15.95
C GLY A 95 -16.20 -2.46 14.52
N VAL A 96 -16.26 -3.74 14.14
CA VAL A 96 -15.71 -4.23 12.87
C VAL A 96 -16.68 -5.17 12.17
N LEU A 97 -16.81 -5.02 10.85
CA LEU A 97 -17.48 -5.97 9.97
C LEU A 97 -16.41 -6.83 9.29
N LEU A 98 -16.40 -8.13 9.57
CA LEU A 98 -15.54 -9.09 8.89
C LEU A 98 -16.30 -9.67 7.70
N LEU A 99 -15.92 -9.29 6.49
CA LEU A 99 -16.54 -9.75 5.25
C LEU A 99 -15.77 -10.92 4.65
N VAL A 100 -16.45 -12.04 4.44
CA VAL A 100 -15.88 -13.29 3.94
C VAL A 100 -16.73 -13.83 2.79
N ASP A 101 -16.10 -14.28 1.71
CA ASP A 101 -16.79 -14.92 0.59
C ASP A 101 -17.27 -16.35 0.96
N ALA A 102 -18.54 -16.65 0.64
CA ALA A 102 -19.21 -17.91 0.97
C ALA A 102 -18.62 -19.16 0.28
N SER A 103 -17.81 -18.97 -0.77
CA SER A 103 -17.16 -20.05 -1.52
C SER A 103 -15.66 -20.12 -1.19
N GLU A 104 -14.99 -18.99 -1.01
CA GLU A 104 -13.54 -18.97 -0.76
C GLU A 104 -13.16 -19.15 0.70
N GLY A 105 -13.94 -18.61 1.64
CA GLY A 105 -13.61 -18.60 3.06
C GLY A 105 -12.62 -17.50 3.46
N PRO A 106 -12.17 -17.47 4.74
CA PRO A 106 -11.29 -16.43 5.23
C PRO A 106 -9.91 -16.52 4.59
N LEU A 107 -9.50 -15.44 3.92
CA LEU A 107 -8.21 -15.39 3.22
C LEU A 107 -7.12 -14.65 3.99
N PRO A 108 -5.85 -14.99 3.72
CA PRO A 108 -4.69 -14.41 4.36
C PRO A 108 -4.67 -12.94 4.80
N GLN A 109 -5.09 -12.04 3.91
CA GLN A 109 -4.97 -10.60 4.10
C GLN A 109 -5.88 -10.10 5.23
N THR A 110 -7.01 -10.79 5.50
CA THR A 110 -7.92 -10.40 6.59
C THR A 110 -7.33 -10.73 7.96
N ARG A 111 -6.47 -11.76 8.06
CA ARG A 111 -5.92 -12.26 9.34
C ARG A 111 -5.17 -11.18 10.12
N PHE A 112 -4.31 -10.40 9.44
CA PHE A 112 -3.50 -9.37 10.11
C PHE A 112 -4.35 -8.23 10.67
N VAL A 113 -5.29 -7.72 9.87
CA VAL A 113 -6.18 -6.62 10.29
C VAL A 113 -7.10 -7.10 11.41
N LEU A 114 -7.61 -8.33 11.30
CA LEU A 114 -8.44 -8.97 12.33
C LEU A 114 -7.67 -9.15 13.63
N GLN A 115 -6.43 -9.65 13.59
CA GLN A 115 -5.57 -9.78 14.76
C GLN A 115 -5.42 -8.46 15.52
N LYS A 116 -5.25 -7.35 14.78
CA LYS A 116 -5.16 -6.00 15.37
C LYS A 116 -6.49 -5.52 15.96
N ALA A 117 -7.61 -5.85 15.33
CA ALA A 117 -8.95 -5.56 15.85
C ALA A 117 -9.24 -6.34 17.15
N LEU A 118 -8.88 -7.63 17.18
CA LEU A 118 -9.03 -8.50 18.34
C LEU A 118 -8.15 -8.04 19.51
N ALA A 119 -6.90 -7.66 19.25
CA ALA A 119 -6.01 -7.10 20.28
C ALA A 119 -6.58 -5.82 20.94
N ARG A 120 -7.46 -5.09 20.24
CA ARG A 120 -8.16 -3.89 20.72
C ARG A 120 -9.51 -4.19 21.35
N LYS A 121 -9.94 -5.45 21.38
CA LYS A 121 -11.24 -5.90 21.89
C LYS A 121 -12.43 -5.23 21.19
N LEU A 122 -12.28 -4.96 19.90
CA LEU A 122 -13.38 -4.44 19.09
C LEU A 122 -14.40 -5.57 18.84
N PRO A 123 -15.72 -5.31 19.01
CA PRO A 123 -16.75 -6.28 18.65
C PRO A 123 -16.73 -6.52 17.13
N VAL A 124 -16.92 -7.77 16.74
CA VAL A 124 -16.90 -8.19 15.33
C VAL A 124 -18.29 -8.70 14.94
N ILE A 125 -18.75 -8.32 13.75
CA ILE A 125 -19.91 -8.93 13.07
C ILE A 125 -19.36 -9.68 11.86
N LEU A 126 -19.66 -10.97 11.74
CA LEU A 126 -19.27 -11.77 10.58
C LEU A 126 -20.32 -11.65 9.48
N ILE A 127 -19.87 -11.27 8.28
CA ILE A 127 -20.68 -11.17 7.07
C ILE A 127 -20.19 -12.21 6.08
N ILE A 128 -21.02 -13.22 5.81
CA ILE A 128 -20.79 -14.19 4.73
C ILE A 128 -21.46 -13.66 3.46
N ASN A 129 -20.67 -13.33 2.43
CA ASN A 129 -21.14 -12.68 1.21
C ASN A 129 -21.09 -13.61 -0.01
N LYS A 130 -21.81 -13.23 -1.07
CA LYS A 130 -21.95 -13.99 -2.32
C LYS A 130 -22.59 -15.38 -2.13
N ILE A 131 -23.60 -15.43 -1.26
CA ILE A 131 -24.36 -16.67 -1.00
C ILE A 131 -25.17 -17.14 -2.22
N ASP A 132 -25.30 -16.31 -3.25
CA ASP A 132 -25.94 -16.63 -4.53
C ASP A 132 -25.10 -17.55 -5.42
N ARG A 133 -23.82 -17.74 -5.10
CA ARG A 133 -22.93 -18.57 -5.91
C ARG A 133 -23.28 -20.05 -5.78
N PRO A 134 -23.27 -20.80 -6.90
CA PRO A 134 -23.59 -22.23 -6.89
C PRO A 134 -22.53 -23.09 -6.17
N ASP A 135 -21.31 -22.57 -6.00
CA ASP A 135 -20.20 -23.21 -5.30
C ASP A 135 -20.10 -22.79 -3.82
N SER A 136 -21.13 -22.14 -3.27
CA SER A 136 -21.13 -21.69 -1.86
C SER A 136 -21.05 -22.88 -0.90
N ARG A 137 -20.18 -22.77 0.10
CA ARG A 137 -19.91 -23.78 1.14
C ARG A 137 -20.00 -23.14 2.54
N ILE A 138 -21.13 -22.48 2.79
CA ILE A 138 -21.33 -21.56 3.92
C ILE A 138 -20.97 -22.17 5.28
N ASN A 139 -21.44 -23.39 5.58
CA ASN A 139 -21.16 -24.03 6.88
C ASN A 139 -19.66 -24.24 7.09
N GLU A 140 -18.96 -24.75 6.07
CA GLU A 140 -17.51 -24.96 6.12
C GLU A 140 -16.76 -23.63 6.28
N VAL A 141 -17.19 -22.58 5.60
CA VAL A 141 -16.60 -21.24 5.73
C VAL A 141 -16.80 -20.67 7.13
N VAL A 142 -17.96 -20.88 7.74
CA VAL A 142 -18.20 -20.44 9.12
C VAL A 142 -17.26 -21.17 10.08
N ASP A 143 -17.08 -22.48 9.92
CA ASP A 143 -16.14 -23.27 10.72
C ASP A 143 -14.69 -22.78 10.52
N GLU A 144 -14.27 -22.50 9.28
CA GLU A 144 -12.95 -21.91 8.98
C GLU A 144 -12.74 -20.53 9.64
N VAL A 145 -13.78 -19.72 9.77
CA VAL A 145 -13.70 -18.44 10.47
C VAL A 145 -13.57 -18.63 11.98
N TYR A 146 -14.24 -19.63 12.56
CA TYR A 146 -14.03 -19.98 13.97
C TYR A 146 -12.59 -20.45 14.23
N ASP A 147 -12.06 -21.32 13.37
CA ASP A 147 -10.66 -21.74 13.43
C ASP A 147 -9.70 -20.54 13.32
N LEU A 148 -10.00 -19.58 12.44
CA LEU A 148 -9.24 -18.33 12.35
C LEU A 148 -9.26 -17.53 13.65
N PHE A 149 -10.39 -17.42 14.35
CA PHE A 149 -10.44 -16.69 15.63
C PHE A 149 -9.64 -17.40 16.71
N ILE A 150 -9.71 -18.73 16.77
CA ILE A 150 -8.94 -19.55 17.70
C ILE A 150 -7.44 -19.40 17.41
N ASP A 151 -7.04 -19.49 16.15
CA ASP A 151 -5.66 -19.28 15.69
C ASP A 151 -5.08 -17.92 16.09
N LEU A 152 -5.94 -16.90 16.20
CA LEU A 152 -5.56 -15.53 16.55
C LEU A 152 -5.66 -15.24 18.05
N ASP A 153 -5.79 -16.29 18.89
CA ASP A 153 -5.93 -16.19 20.34
C ASP A 153 -7.12 -15.30 20.79
N ALA A 154 -8.25 -15.38 20.08
CA ALA A 154 -9.47 -14.66 20.47
C ALA A 154 -9.99 -15.12 21.84
N ASP A 155 -10.47 -14.18 22.66
CA ASP A 155 -11.09 -14.51 23.95
C ASP A 155 -12.51 -15.09 23.78
N GLU A 156 -13.05 -15.73 24.83
CA GLU A 156 -14.37 -16.38 24.78
C GLU A 156 -15.49 -15.42 24.36
N ASN A 157 -15.42 -14.14 24.74
CA ASN A 157 -16.44 -13.15 24.37
C ASN A 157 -16.27 -12.66 22.92
N GLN A 158 -15.08 -12.82 22.34
CA GLN A 158 -14.79 -12.47 20.94
C GLN A 158 -15.19 -13.57 19.97
N ILE A 159 -15.31 -14.82 20.42
CA ILE A 159 -15.74 -15.96 19.61
C ILE A 159 -17.26 -15.95 19.39
N GLU A 160 -18.04 -15.38 20.32
CA GLU A 160 -19.49 -15.19 20.17
C GLU A 160 -19.79 -13.94 19.32
N PHE A 161 -19.49 -13.99 18.02
CA PHE A 161 -19.88 -12.94 17.07
C PHE A 161 -21.18 -13.29 16.32
N PRO A 162 -22.04 -12.30 16.05
CA PRO A 162 -23.22 -12.49 15.21
C PRO A 162 -22.82 -12.72 13.74
N ILE A 163 -23.59 -13.56 13.06
CA ILE A 163 -23.38 -13.92 11.65
C ILE A 163 -24.54 -13.40 10.82
N VAL A 164 -24.25 -12.82 9.66
CA VAL A 164 -25.24 -12.41 8.66
C VAL A 164 -24.81 -12.87 7.27
N TYR A 165 -25.78 -13.34 6.50
CA TYR A 165 -25.57 -13.88 5.15
C TYR A 165 -26.04 -12.86 4.14
N THR A 166 -25.22 -12.55 3.13
CA THR A 166 -25.48 -11.45 2.21
C THR A 166 -25.29 -11.84 0.76
N ASN A 167 -26.17 -11.31 -0.08
CA ASN A 167 -25.92 -11.13 -1.51
C ASN A 167 -25.77 -9.62 -1.75
N ALA A 168 -24.54 -9.11 -1.66
CA ALA A 168 -24.26 -7.69 -1.83
C ALA A 168 -24.69 -7.16 -3.22
N LYS A 169 -24.67 -8.01 -4.26
CA LYS A 169 -25.03 -7.62 -5.63
C LYS A 169 -26.53 -7.33 -5.77
N GLU A 170 -27.37 -8.12 -5.12
CA GLU A 170 -28.81 -7.89 -5.06
C GLU A 170 -29.20 -6.97 -3.88
N GLY A 171 -28.26 -6.67 -2.99
CA GLY A 171 -28.48 -5.86 -1.80
C GLY A 171 -29.40 -6.55 -0.79
N ILE A 172 -29.19 -7.84 -0.53
CA ILE A 172 -30.02 -8.63 0.38
C ILE A 172 -29.16 -9.14 1.54
N ALA A 173 -29.69 -9.04 2.76
CA ALA A 173 -29.12 -9.65 3.96
C ALA A 173 -30.13 -10.58 4.61
N HIS A 174 -29.64 -11.71 5.10
CA HIS A 174 -30.40 -12.76 5.78
C HIS A 174 -29.77 -13.03 7.15
N ILE A 175 -30.58 -13.18 8.19
CA ILE A 175 -30.13 -13.63 9.51
C ILE A 175 -30.00 -15.16 9.50
N GLU A 176 -30.91 -15.82 8.79
CA GLU A 176 -30.90 -17.27 8.58
C GLU A 176 -30.99 -17.57 7.08
N ILE A 177 -30.24 -18.57 6.63
CA ILE A 177 -30.24 -18.98 5.23
C ILE A 177 -31.67 -19.39 4.82
N GLY A 178 -32.21 -18.74 3.78
CA GLY A 178 -33.54 -19.00 3.26
C GLY A 178 -34.66 -18.16 3.88
N ASP A 179 -34.33 -17.18 4.72
CA ASP A 179 -35.31 -16.18 5.14
C ASP A 179 -35.82 -15.33 3.95
N LYS A 180 -36.97 -14.65 4.14
CA LYS A 180 -37.65 -13.90 3.08
C LYS A 180 -37.25 -12.43 3.02
N HIS A 181 -36.14 -12.03 3.63
CA HIS A 181 -35.68 -10.65 3.52
C HIS A 181 -35.28 -10.34 2.06
N THR A 182 -35.58 -9.11 1.64
CA THR A 182 -35.34 -8.64 0.26
C THR A 182 -34.48 -7.39 0.22
N ASN A 183 -33.84 -7.04 1.35
CA ASN A 183 -33.04 -5.83 1.50
C ASN A 183 -31.98 -6.03 2.61
N LEU A 184 -31.11 -5.03 2.81
CA LEU A 184 -30.05 -5.02 3.82
C LEU A 184 -30.52 -4.59 5.21
N LYS A 185 -31.83 -4.44 5.45
CA LYS A 185 -32.39 -4.06 6.75
C LYS A 185 -31.86 -4.92 7.90
N PRO A 186 -31.75 -6.26 7.78
CA PRO A 186 -31.20 -7.09 8.85
C PRO A 186 -29.77 -6.71 9.24
N LEU A 187 -28.92 -6.39 8.25
CA LEU A 187 -27.55 -5.95 8.49
C LEU A 187 -27.53 -4.58 9.19
N PHE A 188 -28.37 -3.62 8.76
CA PHE A 188 -28.47 -2.32 9.43
C PHE A 188 -28.90 -2.44 10.90
N ASP A 189 -29.94 -3.22 11.15
CA ASP A 189 -30.48 -3.41 12.48
C ASP A 189 -29.44 -4.10 13.39
N LEU A 190 -28.71 -5.09 12.87
CA LEU A 190 -27.65 -5.80 13.57
C LEU A 190 -26.46 -4.89 13.93
N ILE A 191 -26.04 -4.02 13.01
CA ILE A 191 -24.99 -3.02 13.28
C ILE A 191 -25.40 -2.11 14.45
N ILE A 192 -26.66 -1.68 14.49
CA ILE A 192 -27.16 -0.76 15.52
C ILE A 192 -27.30 -1.44 16.87
N SER A 193 -27.70 -2.72 16.90
CA SER A 193 -27.89 -3.49 18.15
C SER A 193 -26.58 -3.93 18.78
N GLU A 194 -25.63 -4.43 17.98
CA GLU A 194 -24.42 -5.08 18.48
C GLU A 194 -23.26 -4.09 18.69
N ILE A 195 -23.06 -3.18 17.74
CA ILE A 195 -22.00 -2.18 17.85
C ILE A 195 -22.54 -1.03 18.69
N LYS A 196 -21.87 -0.72 19.80
CA LYS A 196 -22.24 0.40 20.68
C LYS A 196 -21.78 1.72 20.05
N GLY A 197 -22.55 2.78 20.30
CA GLY A 197 -22.13 4.13 19.92
C GLY A 197 -20.91 4.60 20.73
N PRO A 198 -20.16 5.59 20.22
CA PRO A 198 -18.96 6.10 20.87
C PRO A 198 -19.26 6.73 22.24
N GLU A 199 -18.30 6.61 23.16
CA GLU A 199 -18.36 7.28 24.47
C GLU A 199 -17.78 8.69 24.35
N ALA A 200 -18.67 9.67 24.33
CA ALA A 200 -18.34 11.06 24.02
C ALA A 200 -19.29 12.04 24.74
N ASP A 201 -18.83 13.24 25.03
CA ASP A 201 -19.63 14.26 25.72
C ASP A 201 -19.41 15.66 25.14
N ASP A 202 -20.47 16.25 24.59
CA ASP A 202 -20.44 17.59 23.97
C ASP A 202 -20.20 18.71 24.98
N SER A 203 -20.48 18.47 26.27
CA SER A 203 -20.29 19.47 27.33
C SER A 203 -18.86 19.53 27.84
N GLN A 204 -18.04 18.51 27.53
CA GLN A 204 -16.64 18.46 27.94
C GLN A 204 -15.74 19.33 27.05
N ILE A 205 -14.49 19.44 27.48
CA ILE A 205 -13.44 20.13 26.73
C ILE A 205 -13.33 19.50 25.34
N THR A 206 -13.27 20.33 24.30
CA THR A 206 -13.06 19.87 22.92
C THR A 206 -11.77 19.05 22.84
N GLN A 207 -11.86 17.84 22.31
CA GLN A 207 -10.72 16.94 22.10
C GLN A 207 -10.85 16.25 20.75
N PHE A 208 -10.17 16.78 19.74
CA PHE A 208 -10.17 16.22 18.38
C PHE A 208 -8.78 15.73 18.02
N LEU A 209 -8.62 14.40 17.97
CA LEU A 209 -7.37 13.76 17.61
C LEU A 209 -7.27 13.65 16.08
N ILE A 210 -6.20 14.22 15.51
CA ILE A 210 -5.92 14.13 14.08
C ILE A 210 -5.37 12.73 13.80
N THR A 211 -6.17 11.93 13.10
CA THR A 211 -5.82 10.55 12.75
C THR A 211 -5.34 10.41 11.31
N ASN A 212 -5.84 11.27 10.42
CA ASN A 212 -5.47 11.30 9.02
C ASN A 212 -5.41 12.75 8.53
N ILE A 213 -4.66 12.98 7.46
CA ILE A 213 -4.53 14.30 6.84
C ILE A 213 -4.87 14.15 5.37
N ASP A 214 -5.68 15.07 4.89
CA ASP A 214 -5.99 15.23 3.48
C ASP A 214 -5.55 16.64 3.03
N TYR A 215 -5.50 16.87 1.72
CA TYR A 215 -5.08 18.14 1.14
C TYR A 215 -6.02 18.58 0.03
N ASP A 216 -6.43 19.84 0.08
CA ASP A 216 -7.22 20.49 -0.95
C ASP A 216 -6.56 21.79 -1.39
N SER A 217 -6.55 22.07 -2.70
CA SER A 217 -5.87 23.23 -3.28
C SER A 217 -6.44 24.58 -2.85
N TYR A 218 -7.69 24.63 -2.37
CA TYR A 218 -8.38 25.87 -1.97
C TYR A 218 -8.32 26.10 -0.47
N VAL A 219 -8.48 25.05 0.35
CA VAL A 219 -8.53 25.17 1.81
C VAL A 219 -7.25 24.71 2.53
N GLY A 220 -6.29 24.12 1.81
CA GLY A 220 -5.04 23.64 2.35
C GLY A 220 -5.16 22.28 3.03
N GLN A 221 -4.39 22.08 4.11
CA GLN A 221 -4.45 20.84 4.88
C GLN A 221 -5.80 20.68 5.59
N ILE A 222 -6.36 19.48 5.49
CA ILE A 222 -7.60 19.07 6.11
C ILE A 222 -7.28 17.99 7.14
N ALA A 223 -7.48 18.29 8.42
CA ALA A 223 -7.38 17.33 9.49
C ALA A 223 -8.61 16.43 9.51
N VAL A 224 -8.43 15.11 9.55
CA VAL A 224 -9.52 14.13 9.64
C VAL A 224 -9.34 13.27 10.89
N GLY A 225 -10.42 13.04 11.62
CA GLY A 225 -10.39 12.18 12.79
C GLY A 225 -11.72 12.04 13.50
N ARG A 226 -11.71 11.39 14.66
CA ARG A 226 -12.88 11.30 15.54
C ARG A 226 -12.84 12.41 16.57
N LEU A 227 -13.93 13.17 16.69
CA LEU A 227 -14.10 14.14 17.78
C LEU A 227 -14.41 13.38 19.07
N GLY A 228 -13.45 13.27 19.99
CA GLY A 228 -13.63 12.49 21.22
C GLY A 228 -14.60 13.15 22.20
N ASN A 229 -14.41 14.44 22.48
CA ASN A 229 -15.23 15.20 23.41
C ASN A 229 -15.41 16.64 22.92
N GLY A 230 -16.43 17.31 23.49
CA GLY A 230 -16.76 18.71 23.24
C GLY A 230 -17.37 18.96 21.87
N LEU A 231 -17.41 20.24 21.50
CA LEU A 231 -17.97 20.70 20.23
C LEU A 231 -16.93 21.46 19.43
N ILE A 232 -16.99 21.34 18.11
CA ILE A 232 -16.26 22.21 17.20
C ILE A 232 -17.26 23.10 16.47
N GLU A 233 -17.04 24.40 16.51
CA GLU A 233 -17.90 25.40 15.88
C GLU A 233 -17.05 26.38 15.06
N MET A 234 -17.59 26.81 13.92
CA MET A 234 -16.98 27.84 13.10
C MET A 234 -16.82 29.15 13.87
N ASN A 235 -15.79 29.92 13.54
CA ASN A 235 -15.47 31.22 14.13
C ASN A 235 -15.08 31.23 15.63
N LYS A 236 -14.91 30.06 16.27
CA LYS A 236 -14.30 29.96 17.60
C LYS A 236 -12.78 29.76 17.51
N PRO A 237 -12.00 30.35 18.43
CA PRO A 237 -10.57 30.05 18.54
C PRO A 237 -10.36 28.68 19.22
N TYR A 238 -9.37 27.94 18.73
CA TYR A 238 -8.93 26.66 19.27
C TYR A 238 -7.42 26.65 19.48
N SER A 239 -6.93 25.64 20.20
CA SER A 239 -5.52 25.33 20.34
C SER A 239 -5.15 24.05 19.62
N LEU A 240 -3.96 24.01 19.02
CA LEU A 240 -3.33 22.80 18.52
C LEU A 240 -2.29 22.33 19.55
N CYS A 241 -2.55 21.17 20.15
CA CYS A 241 -1.59 20.48 21.00
C CYS A 241 -0.72 19.57 20.12
N SER A 242 0.50 20.03 19.82
CA SER A 242 1.51 19.23 19.11
C SER A 242 2.37 18.42 20.09
N GLU A 243 3.41 17.75 19.58
CA GLU A 243 4.30 16.92 20.39
C GLU A 243 5.11 17.76 21.39
N ASN A 244 5.50 18.96 20.99
CA ASN A 244 6.44 19.80 21.75
C ASN A 244 5.84 21.13 22.21
N ASN A 245 4.70 21.56 21.66
CA ASN A 245 4.12 22.85 21.99
C ASN A 245 2.59 22.86 21.89
N ILE A 246 1.99 23.87 22.51
CA ILE A 246 0.58 24.19 22.34
C ILE A 246 0.50 25.54 21.63
N ILE A 247 -0.19 25.58 20.50
CA ILE A 247 -0.39 26.77 19.68
C ILE A 247 -1.82 27.24 19.88
N ASN A 248 -2.01 28.42 20.46
CA ASN A 248 -3.34 28.99 20.76
C ASN A 248 -3.83 29.94 19.66
N ASN A 249 -5.09 30.36 19.76
CA ASN A 249 -5.79 31.34 18.93
C ASN A 249 -5.88 30.96 17.45
N LEU A 250 -5.96 29.65 17.16
CA LEU A 250 -6.15 29.14 15.81
C LEU A 250 -7.63 29.22 15.42
N LYS A 251 -7.90 29.62 14.17
CA LYS A 251 -9.25 29.72 13.63
C LYS A 251 -9.44 28.71 12.51
N LEU A 252 -10.56 28.01 12.53
CA LEU A 252 -10.93 27.09 11.48
C LEU A 252 -11.53 27.85 10.29
N SER A 253 -11.12 27.49 9.07
CA SER A 253 -11.64 28.06 7.82
C SER A 253 -12.84 27.27 7.29
N ALA A 254 -12.93 25.98 7.62
CA ALA A 254 -14.07 25.13 7.33
C ALA A 254 -14.16 23.95 8.31
N CYS A 255 -15.40 23.57 8.59
CA CYS A 255 -15.76 22.34 9.31
C CYS A 255 -16.59 21.46 8.37
N TYR A 256 -16.31 20.17 8.35
CA TYR A 256 -16.95 19.21 7.48
C TYR A 256 -17.42 17.99 8.28
N THR A 257 -18.63 17.55 7.97
CA THR A 257 -19.12 16.21 8.31
C THR A 257 -19.22 15.38 7.02
N PHE A 258 -19.15 14.06 7.14
CA PHE A 258 -19.28 13.17 5.99
C PHE A 258 -20.75 12.82 5.74
N LYS A 259 -21.15 12.75 4.46
CA LYS A 259 -22.42 12.17 4.00
C LYS A 259 -22.22 11.49 2.65
N GLY A 260 -22.58 10.23 2.56
CA GLY A 260 -22.10 9.34 1.50
C GLY A 260 -20.57 9.37 1.50
N LEU A 261 -19.99 9.62 0.33
CA LEU A 261 -18.53 9.79 0.18
C LEU A 261 -18.11 11.26 0.13
N LYS A 262 -19.04 12.20 0.28
CA LYS A 262 -18.78 13.63 0.17
C LYS A 262 -18.58 14.24 1.55
N LYS A 263 -17.69 15.22 1.62
CA LYS A 263 -17.56 16.14 2.75
C LYS A 263 -18.58 17.26 2.59
N ILE A 264 -19.46 17.43 3.57
CA ILE A 264 -20.45 18.49 3.61
C ILE A 264 -20.00 19.53 4.64
N LYS A 265 -19.93 20.79 4.20
CA LYS A 265 -19.58 21.91 5.07
C LYS A 265 -20.71 22.17 6.07
N VAL A 266 -20.36 22.31 7.34
CA VAL A 266 -21.28 22.57 8.46
C VAL A 266 -20.69 23.62 9.39
N ASP A 267 -21.53 24.27 10.18
CA ASP A 267 -21.09 25.28 11.16
C ASP A 267 -20.73 24.68 12.53
N LYS A 268 -21.22 23.46 12.80
CA LYS A 268 -21.05 22.77 14.08
C LYS A 268 -20.83 21.28 13.89
N LEU A 269 -19.96 20.72 14.72
CA LEU A 269 -19.58 19.32 14.75
C LEU A 269 -19.73 18.78 16.18
N GLU A 270 -20.32 17.59 16.29
CA GLU A 270 -20.65 16.93 17.56
C GLU A 270 -19.66 15.83 17.93
N SER A 271 -19.49 15.60 19.23
CA SER A 271 -18.60 14.55 19.72
C SER A 271 -19.11 13.15 19.38
N GLY A 272 -18.18 12.23 19.14
CA GLY A 272 -18.41 10.87 18.67
C GLY A 272 -18.35 10.72 17.14
N ASP A 273 -18.52 11.81 16.37
CA ASP A 273 -18.51 11.75 14.91
C ASP A 273 -17.08 11.72 14.33
N ILE A 274 -16.96 11.14 13.13
CA ILE A 274 -15.77 11.30 12.28
C ILE A 274 -15.96 12.57 11.46
N ILE A 275 -15.05 13.51 11.64
CA ILE A 275 -15.15 14.88 11.14
C ILE A 275 -13.89 15.28 10.40
N ALA A 276 -13.99 16.36 9.62
CA ALA A 276 -12.84 16.98 9.00
C ALA A 276 -12.84 18.50 9.20
N VAL A 277 -11.68 19.09 9.48
CA VAL A 277 -11.53 20.54 9.71
C VAL A 277 -10.34 21.09 8.93
N ALA A 278 -10.45 22.33 8.47
CA ALA A 278 -9.41 23.02 7.71
C ALA A 278 -9.09 24.39 8.33
N GLY A 279 -7.97 24.99 7.91
CA GLY A 279 -7.55 26.33 8.33
C GLY A 279 -6.43 26.38 9.36
N ILE A 280 -5.86 25.22 9.70
CA ILE A 280 -4.65 25.12 10.53
C ILE A 280 -3.54 24.56 9.65
N GLU A 281 -2.43 25.29 9.58
CA GLU A 281 -1.25 24.90 8.81
C GLU A 281 -0.30 24.04 9.65
N ASN A 282 0.48 23.19 8.99
CA ASN A 282 1.52 22.34 9.58
C ASN A 282 1.01 21.37 10.65
N ILE A 283 -0.23 20.88 10.47
CA ILE A 283 -0.79 19.84 11.32
C ILE A 283 -0.08 18.50 11.08
N ASN A 284 0.06 17.70 12.14
CA ASN A 284 0.62 16.35 12.07
C ASN A 284 -0.35 15.32 12.65
N ILE A 285 -0.24 14.08 12.20
CA ILE A 285 -0.98 12.97 12.81
C ILE A 285 -0.56 12.81 14.27
N GLY A 286 -1.55 12.57 15.12
CA GLY A 286 -1.40 12.52 16.56
C GLY A 286 -1.52 13.87 17.26
N ASP A 287 -1.54 15.00 16.53
CA ASP A 287 -1.86 16.30 17.15
C ASP A 287 -3.33 16.30 17.62
N THR A 288 -3.61 17.06 18.68
CA THR A 288 -4.98 17.24 19.18
C THR A 288 -5.41 18.69 19.03
N ILE A 289 -6.53 18.94 18.36
CA ILE A 289 -7.20 20.24 18.39
C ILE A 289 -8.10 20.28 19.63
N SER A 290 -7.93 21.29 20.46
CA SER A 290 -8.57 21.41 21.77
C SER A 290 -9.05 22.82 22.07
N SER A 291 -9.80 22.99 23.16
CA SER A 291 -10.20 24.31 23.68
C SER A 291 -9.00 25.28 23.80
N ASN A 292 -9.23 26.55 23.44
CA ASN A 292 -8.23 27.62 23.50
C ASN A 292 -7.82 28.00 24.93
N GLU A 293 -8.77 27.94 25.87
CA GLU A 293 -8.56 28.40 27.25
C GLU A 293 -7.96 27.30 28.15
N ASN A 294 -8.41 26.06 27.95
CA ASN A 294 -7.98 24.90 28.73
C ASN A 294 -7.65 23.71 27.79
N PRO A 295 -6.51 23.76 27.09
CA PRO A 295 -6.13 22.74 26.13
C PRO A 295 -5.84 21.39 26.81
N LYS A 296 -6.45 20.32 26.33
CA LYS A 296 -6.31 18.96 26.85
C LYS A 296 -6.03 17.96 25.73
N ALA A 297 -4.75 17.66 25.52
CA ALA A 297 -4.30 16.72 24.50
C ALA A 297 -4.83 15.29 24.75
N LEU A 298 -5.09 14.57 23.67
CA LEU A 298 -5.30 13.12 23.69
C LEU A 298 -3.95 12.39 23.51
N PRO A 299 -3.85 11.12 23.92
CA PRO A 299 -2.67 10.31 23.62
C PRO A 299 -2.38 10.31 22.12
N ARG A 300 -1.15 10.65 21.74
CA ARG A 300 -0.73 10.67 20.33
C ARG A 300 -0.75 9.26 19.76
N ILE A 301 -1.09 9.16 18.49
CA ILE A 301 -0.95 7.93 17.71
C ILE A 301 0.49 7.89 17.19
N GLU A 302 1.14 6.73 17.25
CA GLU A 302 2.45 6.55 16.64
C GLU A 302 2.32 6.52 15.11
N VAL A 303 3.15 7.32 14.43
CA VAL A 303 3.26 7.31 12.98
C VAL A 303 4.44 6.46 12.59
N ASP A 304 4.19 5.52 11.69
CA ASP A 304 5.23 4.69 11.09
C ASP A 304 6.31 5.55 10.43
N LYS A 305 7.55 5.40 10.91
CA LYS A 305 8.71 6.10 10.35
C LYS A 305 9.08 5.49 8.99
N PRO A 306 9.58 6.30 8.03
CA PRO A 306 10.12 5.78 6.79
C PRO A 306 11.34 4.92 7.08
N THR A 307 11.41 3.74 6.46
CA THR A 307 12.51 2.77 6.60
C THR A 307 13.32 2.65 5.31
N VAL A 308 12.73 3.03 4.17
CA VAL A 308 13.31 2.94 2.83
C VAL A 308 13.47 4.33 2.24
N SER A 309 14.54 4.56 1.48
CA SER A 309 14.74 5.72 0.63
C SER A 309 15.09 5.32 -0.79
N MET A 310 14.70 6.17 -1.74
CA MET A 310 14.94 6.00 -3.17
C MET A 310 15.27 7.37 -3.76
N PHE A 311 16.19 7.43 -4.71
CA PHE A 311 16.54 8.68 -5.37
C PHE A 311 15.72 8.85 -6.64
N PHE A 312 15.02 9.98 -6.75
CA PHE A 312 14.25 10.40 -7.91
C PHE A 312 15.08 11.42 -8.69
N HIS A 313 15.38 11.09 -9.94
CA HIS A 313 16.21 11.89 -10.83
C HIS A 313 15.35 12.46 -11.96
N VAL A 314 15.67 13.68 -12.40
CA VAL A 314 15.23 14.16 -13.71
C VAL A 314 15.75 13.22 -14.80
N ASN A 315 14.92 12.89 -15.80
CA ASN A 315 15.37 12.03 -16.90
C ASN A 315 16.48 12.72 -17.71
N ASN A 316 17.66 12.10 -17.72
CA ASN A 316 18.82 12.52 -18.49
C ASN A 316 19.18 11.50 -19.58
N GLY A 317 18.27 10.56 -19.87
CA GLY A 317 18.43 9.56 -20.91
C GLY A 317 18.34 10.15 -22.31
N PRO A 318 18.84 9.44 -23.34
CA PRO A 318 18.72 9.87 -24.74
C PRO A 318 17.27 10.02 -25.24
N PHE A 319 16.31 9.41 -24.54
CA PHE A 319 14.88 9.51 -24.84
C PHE A 319 14.14 10.54 -23.96
N ALA A 320 14.89 11.38 -23.23
CA ALA A 320 14.30 12.37 -22.33
C ALA A 320 13.38 13.35 -23.08
N GLY A 321 12.15 13.51 -22.59
CA GLY A 321 11.15 14.45 -23.09
C GLY A 321 10.41 14.02 -24.35
N LEU A 322 10.52 12.75 -24.76
CA LEU A 322 9.77 12.22 -25.91
C LEU A 322 8.32 11.85 -25.57
N GLU A 323 8.06 11.45 -24.32
CA GLU A 323 6.77 10.89 -23.90
C GLU A 323 6.13 11.67 -22.74
N GLY A 324 6.93 12.20 -21.81
CA GLY A 324 6.47 12.94 -20.64
C GLY A 324 6.03 14.37 -20.92
N LYS A 325 4.97 14.82 -20.23
CA LYS A 325 4.56 16.23 -20.17
C LYS A 325 5.37 16.99 -19.12
N PHE A 326 5.68 16.34 -18.01
CA PHE A 326 6.37 16.94 -16.87
C PHE A 326 7.76 16.32 -16.68
N VAL A 327 8.79 17.04 -17.15
CA VAL A 327 10.17 16.52 -17.24
C VAL A 327 11.19 17.34 -16.44
N THR A 328 10.80 18.50 -15.90
CA THR A 328 11.74 19.42 -15.26
C THR A 328 11.94 19.11 -13.78
N SER A 329 13.11 19.46 -13.23
CA SER A 329 13.39 19.37 -11.78
C SER A 329 12.33 20.08 -10.94
N ARG A 330 11.85 21.26 -11.40
CA ARG A 330 10.78 22.00 -10.72
C ARG A 330 9.47 21.20 -10.64
N ASN A 331 9.01 20.66 -11.78
CA ASN A 331 7.77 19.90 -11.80
C ASN A 331 7.85 18.67 -10.90
N LEU A 332 8.99 17.96 -10.95
CA LEU A 332 9.25 16.78 -10.11
C LEU A 332 9.24 17.15 -8.62
N LYS A 333 9.97 18.21 -8.24
CA LYS A 333 10.01 18.71 -6.86
C LYS A 333 8.63 19.09 -6.35
N ASP A 334 7.91 19.90 -7.11
CA ASP A 334 6.61 20.43 -6.70
C ASP A 334 5.61 19.27 -6.49
N ARG A 335 5.63 18.25 -7.36
CA ARG A 335 4.78 17.05 -7.22
C ARG A 335 5.13 16.19 -6.01
N LEU A 336 6.42 15.98 -5.76
CA LEU A 336 6.91 15.22 -4.61
C LEU A 336 6.57 15.93 -3.30
N LEU A 337 6.69 17.27 -3.26
CA LEU A 337 6.30 18.06 -2.09
C LEU A 337 4.79 18.05 -1.85
N LEU A 338 3.99 18.13 -2.91
CA LEU A 338 2.54 17.97 -2.79
C LEU A 338 2.15 16.62 -2.19
N GLU A 339 2.84 15.53 -2.56
CA GLU A 339 2.59 14.21 -1.98
C GLU A 339 2.80 14.18 -0.46
N THR A 340 3.83 14.88 0.05
CA THR A 340 4.11 14.91 1.50
C THR A 340 3.02 15.57 2.33
N LEU A 341 2.14 16.38 1.72
CA LEU A 341 1.07 17.07 2.43
C LEU A 341 -0.08 16.12 2.80
N GLY A 342 -0.34 15.09 2.00
CA GLY A 342 -1.33 14.04 2.27
C GLY A 342 -0.72 12.75 2.82
N ASN A 343 0.54 12.44 2.45
CA ASN A 343 1.20 11.20 2.85
C ASN A 343 2.23 11.42 3.96
N VAL A 344 1.79 11.27 5.20
CA VAL A 344 2.61 11.56 6.40
C VAL A 344 3.82 10.63 6.57
N SER A 345 3.80 9.46 5.93
CA SER A 345 4.93 8.52 5.96
C SER A 345 6.02 8.86 4.93
N LEU A 346 5.70 9.72 3.95
CA LEU A 346 6.62 10.14 2.90
C LEU A 346 7.41 11.38 3.34
N LYS A 347 8.71 11.39 3.07
CA LYS A 347 9.57 12.57 3.29
C LYS A 347 10.45 12.80 2.06
N VAL A 348 10.55 14.05 1.64
CA VAL A 348 11.42 14.43 0.52
C VAL A 348 12.58 15.24 1.07
N LYS A 349 13.81 14.82 0.79
CA LYS A 349 15.01 15.55 1.17
C LYS A 349 15.72 16.07 -0.09
N PRO A 350 16.19 17.32 -0.08
CA PRO A 350 17.07 17.81 -1.13
C PRO A 350 18.41 17.09 -1.06
N THR A 351 19.01 16.82 -2.22
CA THR A 351 20.37 16.29 -2.31
C THR A 351 21.36 17.40 -2.66
N LYS A 352 22.64 17.04 -2.87
CA LYS A 352 23.65 17.98 -3.37
C LYS A 352 23.41 18.35 -4.84
N GLU A 353 22.67 17.53 -5.57
CA GLU A 353 22.34 17.74 -6.98
C GLU A 353 20.94 18.36 -7.07
N THR A 354 20.79 19.38 -7.91
CA THR A 354 19.50 20.08 -8.07
C THR A 354 18.43 19.23 -8.76
N ASP A 355 18.87 18.17 -9.44
CA ASP A 355 18.03 17.34 -10.30
C ASP A 355 17.77 15.97 -9.66
N VAL A 356 18.12 15.81 -8.38
CA VAL A 356 17.98 14.56 -7.63
C VAL A 356 17.35 14.82 -6.26
N PHE A 357 16.32 14.06 -5.95
CA PHE A 357 15.56 14.14 -4.71
C PHE A 357 15.61 12.79 -3.99
N GLU A 358 15.99 12.78 -2.71
CA GLU A 358 15.89 11.57 -1.88
C GLU A 358 14.47 11.50 -1.33
N VAL A 359 13.70 10.52 -1.79
CA VAL A 359 12.34 10.25 -1.32
C VAL A 359 12.38 9.09 -0.34
N CYS A 360 12.00 9.35 0.89
CA CYS A 360 11.91 8.38 1.97
C CYS A 360 10.46 7.95 2.13
N GLY A 361 10.21 6.65 2.25
CA GLY A 361 8.89 6.08 2.51
C GLY A 361 8.96 4.89 3.44
N ARG A 362 7.80 4.33 3.73
CA ARG A 362 7.62 3.19 4.62
C ARG A 362 8.02 1.85 3.99
N GLY A 363 7.86 1.70 2.68
CA GLY A 363 8.11 0.43 2.00
C GLY A 363 8.25 0.57 0.49
N GLU A 364 8.68 -0.51 -0.15
CA GLU A 364 8.88 -0.58 -1.60
C GLU A 364 7.57 -0.38 -2.38
N LEU A 365 6.46 -0.99 -1.91
CA LEU A 365 5.17 -0.85 -2.57
C LEU A 365 4.66 0.60 -2.55
N GLN A 366 4.83 1.30 -1.43
CA GLN A 366 4.43 2.71 -1.34
C GLN A 366 5.16 3.55 -2.39
N MET A 367 6.46 3.29 -2.59
CA MET A 367 7.24 3.96 -3.64
C MET A 367 6.75 3.57 -5.04
N ALA A 368 6.48 2.29 -5.27
CA ALA A 368 5.94 1.82 -6.56
C ALA A 368 4.59 2.48 -6.90
N ILE A 369 3.70 2.65 -5.92
CA ILE A 369 2.41 3.34 -6.09
C ILE A 369 2.62 4.81 -6.44
N LEU A 370 3.49 5.52 -5.71
CA LEU A 370 3.82 6.91 -6.03
C LEU A 370 4.36 7.04 -7.46
N ILE A 371 5.31 6.17 -7.82
CA ILE A 371 5.93 6.18 -9.14
C ILE A 371 4.88 5.95 -10.23
N GLU A 372 4.03 4.94 -10.07
CA GLU A 372 2.99 4.60 -11.03
C GLU A 372 1.91 5.69 -11.15
N THR A 373 1.57 6.34 -10.03
CA THR A 373 0.65 7.48 -10.02
C THR A 373 1.23 8.63 -10.83
N MET A 374 2.48 9.02 -10.57
CA MET A 374 3.18 10.07 -11.32
C MET A 374 3.32 9.72 -12.81
N ARG A 375 3.58 8.45 -13.12
CA ARG A 375 3.65 7.94 -14.49
C ARG A 375 2.34 8.20 -15.25
N ARG A 376 1.19 7.89 -14.64
CA ARG A 376 -0.15 8.11 -15.21
C ARG A 376 -0.52 9.58 -15.32
N GLU A 377 -0.05 10.41 -14.39
CA GLU A 377 -0.20 11.87 -14.44
C GLU A 377 0.59 12.52 -15.59
N GLY A 378 1.49 11.79 -16.25
CA GLY A 378 2.27 12.28 -17.38
C GLY A 378 3.69 12.72 -17.01
N TYR A 379 4.19 12.36 -15.82
CA TYR A 379 5.56 12.63 -15.43
C TYR A 379 6.55 11.67 -16.09
N GLU A 380 7.75 12.18 -16.31
CA GLU A 380 8.88 11.41 -16.81
C GLU A 380 10.11 11.71 -15.96
N PHE A 381 10.68 10.65 -15.38
CA PHE A 381 11.76 10.73 -14.40
C PHE A 381 12.48 9.39 -14.32
N MET A 382 13.55 9.31 -13.54
CA MET A 382 14.22 8.05 -13.24
C MET A 382 14.29 7.80 -11.73
N VAL A 383 14.37 6.54 -11.34
CA VAL A 383 14.48 6.15 -9.93
C VAL A 383 15.61 5.16 -9.69
N SER A 384 16.30 5.29 -8.56
CA SER A 384 17.39 4.41 -8.14
C SER A 384 16.89 3.14 -7.45
N LYS A 385 17.79 2.21 -7.15
CA LYS A 385 17.45 1.10 -6.25
C LYS A 385 17.02 1.64 -4.87
N PRO A 386 15.97 1.09 -4.23
CA PRO A 386 15.63 1.42 -2.85
C PRO A 386 16.76 1.00 -1.90
N GLN A 387 17.01 1.83 -0.91
CA GLN A 387 18.02 1.64 0.13
C GLN A 387 17.39 1.80 1.51
N VAL A 388 17.96 1.17 2.53
CA VAL A 388 17.50 1.38 3.91
C VAL A 388 18.08 2.67 4.49
N ILE A 389 17.26 3.37 5.27
CA ILE A 389 17.67 4.58 5.98
C ILE A 389 18.50 4.17 7.20
N THR A 390 19.82 4.30 7.10
CA THR A 390 20.75 3.97 8.20
C THR A 390 20.94 5.13 9.17
N LYS A 391 21.30 4.80 10.41
CA LYS A 391 21.72 5.76 11.45
C LYS A 391 23.16 5.51 11.87
N LYS A 392 23.88 6.57 12.23
CA LYS A 392 25.20 6.45 12.85
C LYS A 392 25.11 6.91 14.29
N GLU A 393 25.37 5.99 15.21
CA GLU A 393 25.40 6.22 16.65
C GLU A 393 26.68 5.57 17.20
N ASP A 394 27.47 6.34 17.97
CA ASP A 394 28.75 5.88 18.55
C ASP A 394 29.72 5.23 17.57
N GLY A 395 29.80 5.76 16.34
CA GLY A 395 30.66 5.23 15.28
C GLY A 395 30.21 3.91 14.65
N LYS A 396 29.07 3.34 15.09
CA LYS A 396 28.46 2.14 14.51
C LYS A 396 27.31 2.53 13.59
N ILE A 397 27.14 1.75 12.52
CA ILE A 397 26.01 1.87 11.60
C ILE A 397 24.88 1.00 12.14
N TYR A 398 23.70 1.60 12.26
CA TYR A 398 22.45 0.96 12.61
C TYR A 398 21.54 0.94 11.38
N GLU A 399 20.83 -0.17 11.19
CA GLU A 399 19.82 -0.35 10.15
C GLU A 399 18.45 -0.68 10.78
N PRO A 400 17.34 -0.33 10.11
CA PRO A 400 16.00 -0.65 10.57
C PRO A 400 15.75 -2.16 10.52
N ILE A 401 15.13 -2.69 11.57
CA ILE A 401 14.66 -4.06 11.70
C ILE A 401 13.14 -4.06 11.70
N GLU A 402 12.58 -5.04 11.00
CA GLU A 402 11.15 -5.31 10.94
C GLU A 402 10.82 -6.68 11.54
N ASN A 403 9.69 -6.72 12.22
CA ASN A 403 8.99 -7.95 12.57
C ASN A 403 8.25 -8.42 11.32
N LEU A 404 8.72 -9.50 10.73
CA LEU A 404 8.14 -10.18 9.58
C LEU A 404 7.23 -11.30 10.08
N TYR A 405 5.94 -11.18 9.77
CA TYR A 405 4.90 -12.15 10.07
C TYR A 405 4.58 -12.91 8.80
N LEU A 406 4.72 -14.23 8.86
CA LEU A 406 4.41 -15.12 7.76
C LEU A 406 3.39 -16.14 8.20
N ASP A 407 2.53 -16.51 7.27
CA ASP A 407 1.63 -17.63 7.44
C ASP A 407 1.65 -18.40 6.11
N LEU A 408 2.04 -19.66 6.20
CA LEU A 408 2.43 -20.49 5.08
C LEU A 408 1.86 -21.89 5.25
N ASP A 409 1.58 -22.55 4.14
CA ASP A 409 1.45 -24.00 4.12
C ASP A 409 2.75 -24.64 4.65
N GLU A 410 2.62 -25.69 5.48
CA GLU A 410 3.73 -26.43 6.07
C GLU A 410 4.79 -26.85 5.04
N ASN A 411 4.38 -27.17 3.82
CA ASN A 411 5.26 -27.59 2.73
C ASN A 411 6.24 -26.50 2.30
N HIS A 412 5.94 -25.23 2.56
CA HIS A 412 6.77 -24.09 2.14
C HIS A 412 7.67 -23.55 3.26
N VAL A 413 7.47 -23.98 4.51
CA VAL A 413 8.19 -23.47 5.69
C VAL A 413 9.71 -23.59 5.53
N GLY A 414 10.20 -24.74 5.07
CA GLY A 414 11.64 -24.99 4.91
C GLY A 414 12.29 -24.03 3.92
N THR A 415 11.75 -23.94 2.71
CA THR A 415 12.28 -23.09 1.63
C THR A 415 12.26 -21.61 2.00
N ILE A 416 11.17 -21.14 2.63
CA ILE A 416 11.04 -19.73 3.03
C ILE A 416 11.99 -19.40 4.18
N THR A 417 12.12 -20.29 5.17
CA THR A 417 13.05 -20.10 6.30
C THR A 417 14.50 -20.00 5.85
N GLU A 418 14.92 -20.82 4.90
CA GLU A 418 16.27 -20.77 4.33
C GLU A 418 16.53 -19.41 3.65
N LYS A 419 15.59 -18.96 2.81
CA LYS A 419 15.71 -17.69 2.07
C LYS A 419 15.76 -16.48 3.00
N ILE A 420 14.96 -16.48 4.06
CA ILE A 420 14.95 -15.40 5.06
C ILE A 420 16.24 -15.40 5.88
N SER A 421 16.76 -16.58 6.23
CA SER A 421 18.02 -16.72 6.96
C SER A 421 19.20 -16.18 6.14
N ASN A 422 19.24 -16.46 4.83
CA ASN A 422 20.23 -15.88 3.91
C ASN A 422 20.16 -14.34 3.84
N ARG A 423 18.97 -13.78 4.10
CA ARG A 423 18.69 -12.34 4.21
C ARG A 423 18.83 -11.80 5.64
N LYS A 424 19.52 -12.54 6.53
CA LYS A 424 19.80 -12.18 7.94
C LYS A 424 18.56 -12.11 8.84
N GLY A 425 17.44 -12.71 8.44
CA GLY A 425 16.29 -12.87 9.31
C GLY A 425 16.54 -13.89 10.42
N LYS A 426 16.07 -13.60 11.62
CA LYS A 426 16.12 -14.47 12.80
C LYS A 426 14.72 -14.83 13.21
N MET A 427 14.40 -16.13 13.25
CA MET A 427 13.09 -16.59 13.70
C MET A 427 12.93 -16.30 15.19
N THR A 428 11.82 -15.67 15.56
CA THR A 428 11.46 -15.35 16.95
C THR A 428 10.34 -16.22 17.46
N ASN A 429 9.43 -16.64 16.58
CA ASN A 429 8.32 -17.51 16.93
C ASN A 429 7.99 -18.47 15.78
N LEU A 430 7.60 -19.68 16.12
CA LEU A 430 7.04 -20.68 15.22
C LEU A 430 5.86 -21.31 15.94
N GLN A 431 4.67 -21.13 15.37
CA GLN A 431 3.44 -21.75 15.84
C GLN A 431 2.89 -22.61 14.71
N ASN A 432 2.78 -23.91 14.99
CA ASN A 432 2.06 -24.84 14.15
C ASN A 432 0.73 -25.14 14.84
N ASN A 433 -0.36 -24.75 14.20
CA ASN A 433 -1.70 -24.88 14.77
C ASN A 433 -2.35 -26.23 14.43
N GLY A 434 -1.65 -27.13 13.72
CA GLY A 434 -2.11 -28.50 13.42
C GLY A 434 -3.05 -28.62 12.22
N PHE A 435 -3.41 -27.51 11.59
CA PHE A 435 -4.34 -27.43 10.45
C PHE A 435 -3.63 -27.29 9.09
N GLY A 436 -2.36 -27.73 8.98
CA GLY A 436 -1.58 -27.69 7.72
C GLY A 436 -1.01 -26.32 7.35
N ARG A 437 -1.21 -25.30 8.21
CA ARG A 437 -0.59 -23.98 8.12
C ARG A 437 0.28 -23.69 9.33
N THR A 438 1.36 -22.94 9.12
CA THR A 438 2.30 -22.55 10.16
C THR A 438 2.49 -21.04 10.15
N THR A 439 2.32 -20.42 11.31
CA THR A 439 2.64 -19.01 11.53
C THR A 439 4.09 -18.88 11.98
N LEU A 440 4.87 -18.10 11.25
CA LEU A 440 6.26 -17.80 11.57
C LEU A 440 6.42 -16.31 11.84
N GLN A 441 7.25 -15.98 12.83
CA GLN A 441 7.67 -14.62 13.09
C GLN A 441 9.18 -14.53 12.99
N PHE A 442 9.68 -13.50 12.31
CA PHE A 442 11.10 -13.22 12.19
C PHE A 442 11.39 -11.76 12.54
N LYS A 443 12.56 -11.52 13.13
CA LYS A 443 13.21 -10.20 13.08
C LYS A 443 14.17 -10.17 11.91
N ILE A 444 13.95 -9.29 10.95
CA ILE A 444 14.75 -9.19 9.73
C ILE A 444 15.11 -7.72 9.45
N PRO A 445 16.34 -7.41 8.98
CA PRO A 445 16.63 -6.07 8.49
C PRO A 445 15.72 -5.71 7.33
N SER A 446 15.19 -4.48 7.29
CA SER A 446 14.37 -4.00 6.16
C SER A 446 15.06 -4.19 4.81
N ARG A 447 16.40 -4.13 4.80
CA ARG A 447 17.22 -4.37 3.62
C ARG A 447 17.05 -5.79 3.09
N GLY A 448 16.92 -6.77 3.98
CA GLY A 448 16.66 -8.16 3.63
C GLY A 448 15.31 -8.36 2.96
N LEU A 449 14.32 -7.51 3.24
CA LEU A 449 12.96 -7.59 2.69
C LEU A 449 12.85 -7.01 1.28
N ILE A 450 13.78 -6.14 0.86
CA ILE A 450 13.77 -5.53 -0.48
C ILE A 450 13.76 -6.63 -1.56
N GLY A 451 12.74 -6.58 -2.42
CA GLY A 451 12.49 -7.58 -3.46
C GLY A 451 12.12 -8.98 -2.96
N PHE A 452 11.94 -9.21 -1.66
CA PHE A 452 11.59 -10.55 -1.18
C PHE A 452 10.12 -10.91 -1.46
N ARG A 453 9.23 -9.90 -1.59
CA ARG A 453 7.79 -10.11 -1.77
C ARG A 453 7.45 -10.90 -3.04
N SER A 454 7.99 -10.51 -4.20
CA SER A 454 7.72 -11.20 -5.47
C SER A 454 8.24 -12.64 -5.44
N GLN A 455 9.43 -12.83 -4.87
CA GLN A 455 10.02 -14.15 -4.68
C GLN A 455 9.17 -15.02 -3.75
N PHE A 456 8.73 -14.46 -2.62
CA PHE A 456 7.86 -15.11 -1.65
C PHE A 456 6.54 -15.57 -2.28
N LEU A 457 5.87 -14.71 -3.06
CA LEU A 457 4.64 -15.07 -3.77
C LEU A 457 4.90 -16.19 -4.79
N THR A 458 6.03 -16.14 -5.50
CA THR A 458 6.40 -17.19 -6.46
C THR A 458 6.65 -18.54 -5.76
N ASP A 459 7.40 -18.52 -4.66
CA ASP A 459 7.79 -19.71 -3.91
C ASP A 459 6.62 -20.39 -3.21
N THR A 460 5.67 -19.60 -2.72
CA THR A 460 4.43 -20.06 -2.08
C THR A 460 3.29 -20.27 -3.07
N LYS A 461 3.54 -20.10 -4.37
CA LYS A 461 2.53 -20.14 -5.43
C LYS A 461 1.32 -19.22 -5.14
N GLY A 462 1.55 -18.11 -4.46
CA GLY A 462 0.55 -17.12 -4.06
C GLY A 462 -0.23 -17.45 -2.79
N THR A 463 -0.02 -18.62 -2.17
CA THR A 463 -0.80 -19.07 -0.99
C THR A 463 -0.27 -18.53 0.35
N GLY A 464 0.94 -17.98 0.35
CA GLY A 464 1.60 -17.45 1.54
C GLY A 464 1.16 -16.03 1.87
N ILE A 465 1.11 -15.73 3.17
CA ILE A 465 0.87 -14.38 3.70
C ILE A 465 2.18 -13.80 4.16
N MET A 466 2.43 -12.54 3.82
CA MET A 466 3.58 -11.79 4.32
C MET A 466 3.17 -10.40 4.76
N ASN A 467 3.36 -10.12 6.06
CA ASN A 467 3.18 -8.81 6.66
C ASN A 467 4.43 -8.37 7.42
N THR A 468 4.68 -7.07 7.48
CA THR A 468 5.83 -6.53 8.21
C THR A 468 5.42 -5.35 9.06
N LEU A 469 6.10 -5.20 10.19
CA LEU A 469 5.95 -4.06 11.09
C LEU A 469 7.33 -3.62 11.56
N PHE A 470 7.61 -2.33 11.54
CA PHE A 470 8.86 -1.81 12.09
C PHE A 470 8.98 -2.14 13.59
N ASP A 471 10.16 -2.62 13.98
CA ASP A 471 10.49 -2.97 15.37
C ASP A 471 11.40 -1.90 15.97
N SER A 472 12.64 -1.81 15.46
CA SER A 472 13.65 -0.90 16.00
C SER A 472 14.83 -0.69 15.05
N TYR A 473 15.77 0.17 15.44
CA TYR A 473 17.09 0.23 14.81
C TYR A 473 18.05 -0.70 15.54
N GLN A 474 18.77 -1.56 14.82
CA GLN A 474 19.79 -2.45 15.38
C GLN A 474 21.13 -2.32 14.64
N PRO A 475 22.26 -2.75 15.22
CA PRO A 475 23.55 -2.71 14.54
C PRO A 475 23.51 -3.48 13.21
N TRP A 476 24.26 -2.97 12.22
CA TRP A 476 24.36 -3.54 10.88
C TRP A 476 24.57 -5.06 10.89
N ALA A 477 23.65 -5.80 10.30
CA ALA A 477 23.57 -7.26 10.31
C ALA A 477 24.57 -7.94 9.35
N GLY A 478 25.35 -7.14 8.60
CA GLY A 478 26.34 -7.61 7.64
C GLY A 478 25.85 -7.58 6.19
N ASN A 479 26.66 -8.11 5.28
CA ASN A 479 26.37 -8.02 3.84
C ASN A 479 25.21 -8.96 3.44
N ILE A 480 24.32 -8.48 2.55
CA ILE A 480 23.22 -9.24 1.95
C ILE A 480 23.40 -9.18 0.44
N SER A 481 23.50 -10.34 -0.22
CA SER A 481 23.66 -10.42 -1.67
C SER A 481 22.27 -10.39 -2.34
N HIS A 482 21.97 -9.32 -3.08
CA HIS A 482 20.66 -9.15 -3.73
C HIS A 482 20.60 -9.74 -5.15
N ARG A 483 21.67 -9.63 -5.94
CA ARG A 483 21.72 -10.12 -7.33
C ARG A 483 23.05 -10.83 -7.61
N GLN A 484 23.00 -12.09 -8.03
CA GLN A 484 24.19 -12.87 -8.41
C GLN A 484 24.50 -12.80 -9.92
N SER A 485 23.50 -12.52 -10.76
CA SER A 485 23.63 -12.39 -12.21
C SER A 485 24.06 -10.97 -12.63
N GLY A 486 24.79 -10.87 -13.74
CA GLY A 486 24.98 -9.59 -14.43
C GLY A 486 23.82 -9.23 -15.36
N VAL A 487 23.94 -8.10 -16.03
CA VAL A 487 22.97 -7.63 -17.04
C VAL A 487 23.55 -7.64 -18.46
N LEU A 488 22.67 -7.81 -19.44
CA LEU A 488 22.96 -7.54 -20.85
C LEU A 488 22.67 -6.06 -21.14
N ILE A 489 23.62 -5.35 -21.75
CA ILE A 489 23.54 -3.89 -21.92
C ILE A 489 23.74 -3.53 -23.39
N ALA A 490 22.94 -2.62 -23.93
CA ALA A 490 23.11 -2.12 -25.28
C ALA A 490 24.39 -1.28 -25.40
N ASP A 491 25.25 -1.59 -26.37
CA ASP A 491 26.48 -0.83 -26.62
C ASP A 491 26.26 0.44 -27.46
N ARG A 492 25.13 0.53 -28.18
CA ARG A 492 24.79 1.58 -29.15
C ARG A 492 23.26 1.74 -29.34
N PRO A 493 22.79 2.85 -29.92
CA PRO A 493 21.38 3.02 -30.23
C PRO A 493 20.91 2.27 -31.50
N GLY A 494 19.60 2.04 -31.58
CA GLY A 494 18.89 1.50 -32.74
C GLY A 494 17.84 0.44 -32.36
N LYS A 495 17.20 -0.17 -33.37
CA LYS A 495 16.16 -1.19 -33.15
C LYS A 495 16.74 -2.57 -32.85
N ILE A 496 16.15 -3.27 -31.88
CA ILE A 496 16.46 -4.68 -31.58
C ILE A 496 16.13 -5.53 -32.82
N THR A 497 17.07 -6.36 -33.25
CA THR A 497 16.91 -7.24 -34.41
C THR A 497 16.77 -8.71 -33.99
N THR A 498 15.95 -9.48 -34.70
CA THR A 498 15.77 -10.93 -34.46
C THR A 498 17.12 -11.68 -34.50
N TYR A 499 17.99 -11.32 -35.44
CA TYR A 499 19.30 -11.95 -35.63
C TYR A 499 20.20 -11.78 -34.39
N ALA A 500 20.29 -10.56 -33.87
CA ALA A 500 21.10 -10.29 -32.68
C ALA A 500 20.48 -10.93 -31.43
N SER A 501 19.15 -10.90 -31.29
CA SER A 501 18.44 -11.54 -30.17
C SER A 501 18.68 -13.05 -30.12
N LEU A 502 18.74 -13.72 -31.28
CA LEU A 502 19.05 -15.15 -31.33
C LEU A 502 20.45 -15.46 -30.76
N GLY A 503 21.44 -14.61 -31.05
CA GLY A 503 22.78 -14.76 -30.50
C GLY A 503 22.88 -14.52 -29.00
N MET A 504 21.83 -14.00 -28.36
CA MET A 504 21.78 -13.73 -26.92
C MET A 504 21.12 -14.86 -26.11
N VAL A 505 20.42 -15.80 -26.76
CA VAL A 505 19.71 -16.90 -26.07
C VAL A 505 20.65 -17.71 -25.17
N ASP A 506 21.87 -17.99 -25.62
CA ASP A 506 22.88 -18.72 -24.82
C ASP A 506 23.58 -17.85 -23.76
N ARG A 507 23.35 -16.54 -23.76
CA ARG A 507 24.01 -15.55 -22.88
C ARG A 507 23.09 -15.03 -21.79
N GLY A 508 21.78 -15.17 -21.95
CA GLY A 508 20.81 -14.65 -21.00
C GLY A 508 19.39 -14.60 -21.53
N GLU A 509 18.53 -14.00 -20.72
CA GLU A 509 17.11 -13.78 -21.00
C GLU A 509 16.92 -12.30 -21.34
N LEU A 510 16.21 -12.03 -22.45
CA LEU A 510 15.88 -10.68 -22.88
C LEU A 510 14.55 -10.24 -22.28
N TYR A 511 14.46 -8.97 -21.92
CA TYR A 511 13.25 -8.33 -21.38
C TYR A 511 12.59 -7.38 -22.37
N LEU A 512 13.21 -7.17 -23.53
CA LEU A 512 12.72 -6.25 -24.56
C LEU A 512 12.36 -7.01 -25.83
N GLU A 513 11.29 -6.59 -26.49
CA GLU A 513 10.81 -7.15 -27.74
C GLU A 513 11.67 -6.75 -28.94
N VAL A 514 11.69 -7.62 -29.94
CA VAL A 514 12.28 -7.30 -31.25
C VAL A 514 11.57 -6.09 -31.85
N GLY A 515 12.35 -5.16 -32.39
CA GLY A 515 11.84 -3.90 -32.94
C GLY A 515 11.84 -2.73 -31.96
N THR A 516 12.00 -3.00 -30.65
CA THR A 516 12.13 -1.96 -29.62
C THR A 516 13.36 -1.08 -29.91
N GLU A 517 13.19 0.23 -29.86
CA GLU A 517 14.31 1.19 -29.92
C GLU A 517 15.09 1.18 -28.62
N VAL A 518 16.41 1.04 -28.71
CA VAL A 518 17.31 1.05 -27.55
C VAL A 518 18.37 2.14 -27.71
N TYR A 519 19.02 2.49 -26.61
CA TYR A 519 20.17 3.40 -26.58
C TYR A 519 21.34 2.81 -25.77
N LYS A 520 22.52 3.39 -25.96
CA LYS A 520 23.74 2.95 -25.26
C LYS A 520 23.56 3.00 -23.74
N GLY A 521 23.86 1.91 -23.05
CA GLY A 521 23.75 1.79 -21.59
C GLY A 521 22.37 1.35 -21.09
N MET A 522 21.39 1.17 -22.00
CA MET A 522 20.09 0.56 -21.68
C MET A 522 20.25 -0.93 -21.39
N ILE A 523 19.59 -1.42 -20.35
CA ILE A 523 19.58 -2.83 -19.96
C ILE A 523 18.56 -3.57 -20.83
N LEU A 524 19.04 -4.65 -21.45
CA LEU A 524 18.29 -5.48 -22.39
C LEU A 524 17.70 -6.72 -21.74
N GLY A 525 18.27 -7.16 -20.61
CA GLY A 525 17.97 -8.46 -20.05
C GLY A 525 18.93 -8.92 -18.96
N LYS A 526 18.66 -10.10 -18.43
CA LYS A 526 19.47 -10.77 -17.41
C LYS A 526 20.49 -11.69 -18.05
N ARG A 527 21.73 -11.63 -17.59
CA ARG A 527 22.79 -12.54 -18.01
C ARG A 527 22.73 -13.85 -17.22
N ASN A 528 23.04 -14.97 -17.86
CA ASN A 528 23.14 -16.28 -17.19
C ASN A 528 24.41 -16.46 -16.34
N ARG A 529 25.29 -15.45 -16.26
CA ARG A 529 26.55 -15.46 -15.51
C ARG A 529 26.72 -14.14 -14.73
N PRO A 530 27.57 -14.13 -13.68
CA PRO A 530 27.95 -12.91 -12.99
C PRO A 530 28.69 -11.92 -13.92
N GLY A 531 28.53 -10.63 -13.64
CA GLY A 531 29.18 -9.52 -14.34
C GLY A 531 28.45 -9.09 -15.61
N ASP A 532 28.50 -7.78 -15.88
CA ASP A 532 27.75 -7.18 -16.99
C ASP A 532 28.39 -7.47 -18.35
N LEU A 533 27.58 -7.47 -19.40
CA LEU A 533 28.01 -7.69 -20.78
C LEU A 533 27.37 -6.67 -21.72
N ASP A 534 28.20 -5.80 -22.29
CA ASP A 534 27.82 -4.92 -23.38
C ASP A 534 27.71 -5.70 -24.70
N VAL A 535 26.57 -5.55 -25.38
CA VAL A 535 26.23 -6.27 -26.61
C VAL A 535 25.64 -5.34 -27.66
N ASN A 536 25.97 -5.62 -28.91
CA ASN A 536 25.32 -4.98 -30.05
C ASN A 536 24.06 -5.76 -30.44
N ILE A 537 22.91 -5.31 -29.93
CA ILE A 537 21.60 -5.92 -30.16
C ILE A 537 20.91 -5.42 -31.45
N THR A 538 21.51 -4.43 -32.12
CA THR A 538 20.97 -3.81 -33.34
C THR A 538 21.59 -4.37 -34.63
N LYS A 539 22.42 -5.41 -34.50
CA LYS A 539 23.16 -6.01 -35.61
C LYS A 539 22.25 -6.77 -36.56
N GLU A 540 22.13 -6.28 -37.79
CA GLU A 540 21.45 -6.98 -38.87
C GLU A 540 22.24 -8.20 -39.39
N LYS A 541 21.52 -9.18 -39.93
CA LYS A 541 22.11 -10.34 -40.61
C LYS A 541 22.79 -9.84 -41.90
N LYS A 542 24.11 -10.03 -42.01
CA LYS A 542 24.82 -9.75 -43.27
C LYS A 542 24.29 -10.71 -44.34
N LEU A 543 23.67 -10.17 -45.39
CA LEU A 543 23.31 -10.91 -46.59
C LEU A 543 24.60 -11.27 -47.34
N THR A 544 25.17 -12.44 -47.06
CA THR A 544 26.16 -13.03 -47.97
C THR A 544 25.43 -13.55 -49.20
N ASN A 545 25.83 -13.10 -50.39
CA ASN A 545 25.35 -13.56 -51.70
C ASN A 545 25.72 -15.03 -51.96
N MET A 546 25.24 -15.94 -51.11
CA MET A 546 25.34 -17.38 -51.33
C MET A 546 23.94 -17.98 -51.17
N ARG A 547 23.41 -18.40 -52.32
CA ARG A 547 22.17 -19.16 -52.45
C ARG A 547 22.19 -20.34 -51.48
N ALA A 548 21.32 -20.29 -50.48
CA ALA A 548 20.82 -21.47 -49.78
C ALA A 548 19.30 -21.31 -49.70
N SER A 549 18.63 -21.77 -50.75
CA SER A 549 17.18 -21.87 -50.88
C SER A 549 16.58 -22.99 -49.99
N SER A 550 17.16 -23.22 -48.81
CA SER A 550 16.77 -24.27 -47.89
C SER A 550 17.28 -24.00 -46.48
N SER A 551 16.65 -23.03 -45.79
CA SER A 551 16.29 -23.09 -44.36
C SER A 551 15.89 -21.69 -43.87
N ASP A 552 14.78 -21.14 -44.37
CA ASP A 552 13.99 -20.20 -43.56
C ASP A 552 13.25 -21.01 -42.50
N ALA A 553 14.02 -21.72 -41.65
CA ALA A 553 13.48 -22.23 -40.41
C ALA A 553 13.08 -20.98 -39.62
N THR A 554 11.79 -20.79 -39.39
CA THR A 554 11.27 -19.76 -38.51
C THR A 554 11.91 -20.00 -37.15
N VAL A 555 12.99 -19.26 -36.84
CA VAL A 555 13.69 -19.45 -35.57
C VAL A 555 12.79 -18.86 -34.50
N VAL A 556 12.19 -19.75 -33.71
CA VAL A 556 11.30 -19.37 -32.61
C VAL A 556 12.17 -18.78 -31.50
N LEU A 557 12.16 -17.45 -31.37
CA LEU A 557 12.71 -16.79 -30.20
C LEU A 557 11.77 -17.02 -29.01
N ARG A 558 12.34 -17.19 -27.83
CA ARG A 558 11.55 -17.13 -26.60
C ARG A 558 10.94 -15.73 -26.48
N PRO A 559 9.64 -15.61 -26.13
CA PRO A 559 9.06 -14.30 -25.87
C PRO A 559 9.86 -13.63 -24.74
N PRO A 560 10.14 -12.32 -24.85
CA PRO A 560 10.80 -11.62 -23.78
C PRO A 560 9.92 -11.58 -22.55
N GLN A 561 10.56 -11.56 -21.38
CA GLN A 561 9.84 -11.36 -20.13
C GLN A 561 9.69 -9.86 -19.88
N ASN A 562 8.49 -9.33 -20.11
CA ASN A 562 8.17 -7.95 -19.76
C ASN A 562 8.05 -7.84 -18.24
N LEU A 563 8.94 -7.06 -17.63
CA LEU A 563 8.94 -6.85 -16.18
C LEU A 563 7.96 -5.75 -15.79
N SER A 564 7.22 -5.97 -14.70
CA SER A 564 6.45 -4.92 -14.04
C SER A 564 7.36 -3.88 -13.38
N LEU A 565 6.80 -2.74 -12.97
CA LEU A 565 7.54 -1.74 -12.18
C LEU A 565 8.16 -2.37 -10.92
N ASP A 566 7.37 -3.13 -10.16
CA ASP A 566 7.81 -3.78 -8.92
C ASP A 566 8.98 -4.76 -9.21
N GLN A 567 8.89 -5.54 -10.28
CA GLN A 567 9.96 -6.44 -10.71
C GLN A 567 11.21 -5.68 -11.16
N CYS A 568 11.06 -4.50 -11.78
CA CYS A 568 12.20 -3.66 -12.15
C CYS A 568 12.92 -3.12 -10.90
N ILE A 569 12.16 -2.64 -9.91
CA ILE A 569 12.69 -2.12 -8.63
C ILE A 569 13.50 -3.20 -7.90
N GLU A 570 12.97 -4.43 -7.88
CA GLU A 570 13.68 -5.60 -7.35
C GLU A 570 14.95 -5.94 -8.15
N PHE A 571 14.88 -5.84 -9.47
CA PHE A 571 15.94 -6.30 -10.38
C PHE A 571 17.18 -5.40 -10.41
N ILE A 572 17.01 -4.08 -10.34
CA ILE A 572 18.12 -3.13 -10.53
C ILE A 572 19.17 -3.18 -9.41
N ALA A 573 20.42 -2.89 -9.78
CA ALA A 573 21.56 -2.76 -8.87
C ALA A 573 21.81 -1.29 -8.45
N GLU A 574 22.78 -1.08 -7.56
CA GLU A 574 23.13 0.25 -7.03
C GLU A 574 23.64 1.23 -8.10
N ASP A 575 24.20 0.73 -9.21
CA ASP A 575 24.72 1.52 -10.32
C ASP A 575 23.74 1.58 -11.51
N GLU A 576 22.46 1.33 -11.25
CA GLU A 576 21.38 1.22 -12.23
C GLU A 576 20.19 2.11 -11.85
N LEU A 577 19.44 2.53 -12.86
CA LEU A 577 18.23 3.35 -12.74
C LEU A 577 17.10 2.72 -13.55
N ILE A 578 15.88 2.97 -13.10
CA ILE A 578 14.66 2.72 -13.87
C ILE A 578 14.21 4.07 -14.43
N GLU A 579 14.12 4.16 -15.75
CA GLU A 579 13.53 5.29 -16.47
C GLU A 579 12.03 5.04 -16.62
N ILE A 580 11.22 5.97 -16.11
CA ILE A 580 9.77 5.88 -16.06
C ILE A 580 9.18 6.97 -16.97
N THR A 581 8.33 6.56 -17.89
CA THR A 581 7.56 7.45 -18.77
C THR A 581 6.09 7.05 -18.79
N PRO A 582 5.18 7.92 -19.26
CA PRO A 582 3.76 7.60 -19.31
C PRO A 582 3.39 6.33 -20.10
N ASN A 583 4.25 5.90 -21.03
CA ASN A 583 3.99 4.71 -21.85
C ASN A 583 4.98 3.57 -21.62
N ASN A 584 6.15 3.82 -21.03
CA ASN A 584 7.23 2.84 -20.95
C ASN A 584 7.94 2.83 -19.59
N ILE A 585 8.45 1.66 -19.24
CA ILE A 585 9.36 1.46 -18.11
C ILE A 585 10.63 0.82 -18.68
N ARG A 586 11.77 1.48 -18.48
CA ARG A 586 13.05 1.07 -19.05
C ARG A 586 14.07 0.97 -17.93
N MET A 587 15.06 0.09 -18.08
CA MET A 587 16.18 -0.04 -17.14
C MET A 587 17.47 0.38 -17.83
N ARG A 588 18.37 1.03 -17.10
CA ARG A 588 19.67 1.49 -17.63
C ARG A 588 20.74 1.50 -16.55
N LYS A 589 22.00 1.54 -16.97
CA LYS A 589 23.10 1.94 -16.07
C LYS A 589 23.01 3.44 -15.76
N MET A 590 23.48 3.85 -14.58
CA MET A 590 23.66 5.27 -14.24
C MET A 590 24.63 5.93 -15.22
N GLU A 591 25.85 5.38 -15.35
CA GLU A 591 26.82 5.76 -16.37
C GLU A 591 26.62 4.92 -17.64
N LEU A 592 26.25 5.59 -18.73
CA LEU A 592 25.93 4.95 -20.01
C LEU A 592 27.19 4.47 -20.75
N ASP A 593 28.33 5.11 -20.53
CA ASP A 593 29.58 4.76 -21.20
C ASP A 593 30.29 3.55 -20.57
N ALA A 594 30.45 2.49 -21.35
CA ALA A 594 31.10 1.26 -20.92
C ALA A 594 32.56 1.47 -20.46
N ASN A 595 33.33 2.35 -21.11
CA ASN A 595 34.72 2.59 -20.73
C ASN A 595 34.81 3.35 -19.40
N LYS A 596 33.91 4.31 -19.18
CA LYS A 596 33.82 5.01 -17.89
C LYS A 596 33.41 4.05 -16.78
N ARG A 597 32.40 3.18 -16.99
CA ARG A 597 32.01 2.15 -16.02
C ARG A 597 33.18 1.25 -15.62
N ILE A 598 33.98 0.79 -16.59
CA ILE A 598 35.17 -0.03 -16.32
C ILE A 598 36.21 0.75 -15.49
N SER A 599 36.42 2.03 -15.81
CA SER A 599 37.34 2.91 -15.08
C SER A 599 36.90 3.12 -13.63
N GLU A 600 35.61 3.39 -13.40
CA GLU A 600 35.03 3.58 -12.07
C GLU A 600 35.06 2.30 -11.23
N ALA A 601 34.77 1.14 -11.84
CA ALA A 601 34.85 -0.15 -11.18
C ALA A 601 36.28 -0.49 -10.73
N LYS A 602 37.31 -0.08 -11.49
CA LYS A 602 38.71 -0.21 -11.08
C LYS A 602 39.04 0.68 -9.90
N LYS A 603 38.63 1.96 -9.92
CA LYS A 603 38.86 2.90 -8.82
C LYS A 603 38.24 2.44 -7.50
N LYS A 604 36.99 1.95 -7.53
CA LYS A 604 36.32 1.38 -6.36
C LYS A 604 37.05 0.16 -5.77
N LYS A 605 37.64 -0.70 -6.61
CA LYS A 605 38.46 -1.84 -6.15
C LYS A 605 39.79 -1.43 -5.52
N GLU A 606 40.33 -0.29 -5.91
CA GLU A 606 41.59 0.27 -5.38
C GLU A 606 41.38 1.09 -4.09
N GLY A 607 40.15 1.18 -3.58
CA GLY A 607 39.84 1.89 -2.34
C GLY A 607 40.01 3.41 -2.41
N LYS A 608 39.95 3.99 -3.62
CA LYS A 608 40.03 5.43 -3.87
C LYS A 608 38.66 6.06 -4.12
#